data_AF-A0A943HRA8-F1
#
_entry.id   AF-A0A943HRA8-F1
#
_cell.length_a   1.000
_cell.length_b   1.000
_cell.length_c   1.000
_cell.angle_alpha   90.00
_cell.angle_beta   90.00
_cell.angle_gamma   90.00
#
_symmetry.space_group_name_H-M   'P 1'
#
loop_
_entity.id
_entity.type
_entity.pdbx_description
1 polymer ?
#
loop_
_entity_poly.entity_id
_entity_poly.type
_entity_poly.pdbx_seq_one_letter_code
_entity_poly.pdbx_strand_id
1 'polypeptide(L)'
;MKVINDFLLGLFTSNDESRPALMFPNLKDGLVCASDGHVLISIPEEELTLKYNSIEKYPNGNKLISDMEKETLRSIKVDIEALGKELARCRFEADKLILKCKECNGRGYVEWEYEDRERSTHYRSDDCPLCDGTGEDEQNHPFPKMIASSLDKDENVIQITIGDLLLHPYQLYRLFIVAVSKGYQEIEILYNPYKYGKTLTYFGNVKVLIMAMLKSND
;
A
#
# COMPACT_ATOMS: atom_id res chain seq x y z
N MET A 1 -16.09 17.65 -6.65
CA MET A 1 -15.36 16.95 -5.58
C MET A 1 -13.93 16.67 -6.07
N LYS A 2 -13.08 17.70 -6.23
CA LYS A 2 -11.70 17.52 -6.75
C LYS A 2 -10.71 17.14 -5.65
N VAL A 3 -10.87 17.70 -4.45
CA VAL A 3 -10.01 17.46 -3.27
C VAL A 3 -9.89 15.98 -2.91
N ILE A 4 -10.97 15.19 -3.09
CA ILE A 4 -10.93 13.75 -2.81
C ILE A 4 -9.96 13.02 -3.74
N ASN A 5 -9.77 13.48 -4.99
CA ASN A 5 -8.83 12.86 -5.93
C ASN A 5 -7.38 13.04 -5.47
N ASP A 6 -7.03 14.21 -4.93
CA ASP A 6 -5.70 14.46 -4.37
C ASP A 6 -5.42 13.50 -3.19
N PHE A 7 -6.42 13.24 -2.34
CA PHE A 7 -6.34 12.25 -1.26
C PHE A 7 -6.14 10.82 -1.79
N LEU A 8 -6.93 10.43 -2.81
CA LEU A 8 -6.86 9.08 -3.37
C LEU A 8 -5.48 8.76 -3.95
N LEU A 9 -4.78 9.72 -4.55
CA LEU A 9 -3.39 9.51 -5.02
C LEU A 9 -2.46 9.04 -3.90
N GLY A 10 -2.59 9.58 -2.69
CA GLY A 10 -1.77 9.22 -1.53
C GLY A 10 -1.96 7.78 -1.04
N LEU A 11 -3.13 7.17 -1.29
CA LEU A 11 -3.40 5.77 -0.95
C LEU A 11 -2.62 4.78 -1.83
N PHE A 12 -2.14 5.24 -2.98
CA PHE A 12 -1.47 4.41 -3.98
C PHE A 12 0.04 4.60 -3.99
N THR A 13 0.63 5.51 -3.19
CA THR A 13 2.08 5.68 -3.13
C THR A 13 2.76 4.66 -2.22
N SER A 14 4.00 4.32 -2.57
CA SER A 14 4.89 3.47 -1.78
C SER A 14 5.47 4.21 -0.56
N ASN A 15 5.91 3.44 0.44
CA ASN A 15 6.82 3.92 1.50
C ASN A 15 8.23 3.30 1.36
N ASP A 16 8.48 2.57 0.28
CA ASP A 16 9.73 1.86 0.03
C ASP A 16 10.84 2.81 -0.42
N GLU A 17 11.77 3.12 0.47
CA GLU A 17 12.92 3.99 0.22
C GLU A 17 13.84 3.48 -0.90
N SER A 18 13.82 2.18 -1.22
CA SER A 18 14.56 1.63 -2.35
C SER A 18 13.94 2.01 -3.71
N ARG A 19 12.67 2.44 -3.71
CA ARG A 19 11.91 2.88 -4.89
C ARG A 19 11.36 4.29 -4.69
N PRO A 20 12.23 5.31 -4.52
CA PRO A 20 11.82 6.65 -4.12
C PRO A 20 10.91 7.34 -5.13
N ALA A 21 10.99 6.98 -6.41
CA ALA A 21 10.10 7.51 -7.44
C ALA A 21 8.62 7.17 -7.18
N LEU A 22 8.33 6.04 -6.52
CA LEU A 22 6.97 5.58 -6.22
C LEU A 22 6.40 6.17 -4.92
N MET A 23 7.19 6.92 -4.16
CA MET A 23 6.73 7.56 -2.92
C MET A 23 5.87 8.80 -3.17
N PHE A 24 5.87 9.31 -4.41
CA PHE A 24 5.12 10.50 -4.81
C PHE A 24 4.32 10.26 -6.09
N PRO A 25 3.16 10.92 -6.25
CA PRO A 25 2.46 10.92 -7.52
C PRO A 25 3.27 11.64 -8.60
N ASN A 26 3.11 11.22 -9.84
CA ASN A 26 3.86 11.69 -10.99
C ASN A 26 2.94 12.23 -12.10
N LEU A 27 3.17 13.48 -12.52
CA LEU A 27 2.52 14.10 -13.68
C LEU A 27 3.23 13.68 -14.98
N LYS A 28 2.47 13.18 -15.95
CA LYS A 28 2.94 12.91 -17.30
C LYS A 28 1.76 12.95 -18.29
N ASP A 29 1.93 13.70 -19.39
CA ASP A 29 0.98 13.78 -20.50
C ASP A 29 -0.46 14.17 -20.04
N GLY A 30 -0.58 15.12 -19.11
CA GLY A 30 -1.87 15.59 -18.57
C GLY A 30 -2.56 14.63 -17.58
N LEU A 31 -1.89 13.52 -17.21
CA LEU A 31 -2.36 12.54 -16.24
C LEU A 31 -1.41 12.49 -15.04
N VAL A 32 -1.96 12.40 -13.83
CA VAL A 32 -1.20 12.16 -12.61
C VAL A 32 -1.40 10.71 -12.19
N CYS A 33 -0.31 9.98 -12.03
CA CYS A 33 -0.30 8.58 -11.62
C CYS A 33 0.32 8.41 -10.24
N ALA A 34 -0.21 7.50 -9.42
CA ALA A 34 0.42 7.03 -8.19
C ALA A 34 0.39 5.49 -8.14
N SER A 35 1.47 4.87 -7.65
CA SER A 35 1.66 3.42 -7.63
C SER A 35 2.66 2.99 -6.56
N ASP A 36 2.47 1.80 -5.98
CA ASP A 36 3.43 1.11 -5.11
C ASP A 36 4.11 -0.09 -5.81
N GLY A 37 3.81 -0.28 -7.10
CA GLY A 37 4.23 -1.42 -7.92
C GLY A 37 3.20 -2.57 -7.99
N HIS A 38 2.20 -2.61 -7.10
CA HIS A 38 1.12 -3.60 -7.12
C HIS A 38 -0.24 -3.00 -7.47
N VAL A 39 -0.41 -1.70 -7.23
CA VAL A 39 -1.58 -0.94 -7.67
C VAL A 39 -1.16 0.28 -8.46
N LEU A 40 -2.06 0.82 -9.26
CA LEU A 40 -1.89 2.06 -9.99
C LEU A 40 -3.22 2.80 -10.00
N ILE A 41 -3.20 4.09 -9.70
CA ILE A 41 -4.31 5.02 -9.97
C ILE A 41 -3.81 6.08 -10.97
N SER A 42 -4.65 6.43 -11.94
CA SER A 42 -4.40 7.47 -12.92
C SER A 42 -5.59 8.42 -12.97
N ILE A 43 -5.33 9.72 -12.84
CA ILE A 43 -6.34 10.79 -12.75
C ILE A 43 -5.93 11.93 -13.69
N PRO A 44 -6.84 12.50 -14.51
CA PRO A 44 -6.57 13.72 -15.26
C PRO A 44 -6.15 14.87 -14.35
N GLU A 45 -5.12 15.63 -14.75
CA GLU A 45 -4.62 16.78 -13.99
C GLU A 45 -5.74 17.80 -13.69
N GLU A 46 -6.64 18.01 -14.65
CA GLU A 46 -7.80 18.90 -14.52
C GLU A 46 -8.81 18.47 -13.45
N GLU A 47 -8.78 17.22 -13.00
CA GLU A 47 -9.61 16.70 -11.91
C GLU A 47 -8.98 16.84 -10.52
N LEU A 48 -7.75 17.38 -10.45
CA LEU A 48 -7.00 17.58 -9.21
C LEU A 48 -7.03 19.05 -8.76
N THR A 49 -6.70 19.28 -7.50
CA THR A 49 -6.58 20.65 -6.95
C THR A 49 -5.13 21.04 -6.71
N LEU A 50 -4.27 20.07 -6.41
CA LEU A 50 -2.85 20.30 -6.21
C LEU A 50 -2.09 20.25 -7.54
N LYS A 51 -0.91 20.88 -7.53
CA LYS A 51 0.05 20.79 -8.64
C LYS A 51 1.03 19.65 -8.36
N TYR A 52 1.24 18.81 -9.35
CA TYR A 52 2.12 17.66 -9.27
C TYR A 52 3.31 17.81 -10.22
N ASN A 53 4.45 17.26 -9.81
CA ASN A 53 5.68 17.32 -10.60
C ASN A 53 5.85 16.06 -11.45
N SER A 54 6.66 16.16 -12.49
CA SER A 54 7.16 15.02 -13.23
C SER A 54 8.44 14.48 -12.58
N ILE A 55 8.56 13.15 -12.53
CA ILE A 55 9.67 12.41 -11.96
C ILE A 55 10.28 11.56 -13.08
N GLU A 56 11.55 11.82 -13.42
CA GLU A 56 12.21 11.28 -14.61
C GLU A 56 12.16 9.75 -14.73
N LYS A 57 12.39 9.05 -13.61
CA LYS A 57 12.44 7.57 -13.55
C LYS A 57 11.14 6.91 -13.13
N TYR A 58 10.02 7.65 -13.18
CA TYR A 58 8.72 7.09 -12.81
C TYR A 58 8.24 6.07 -13.87
N PRO A 59 7.77 4.87 -13.47
CA PRO A 59 7.24 3.89 -14.42
C PRO A 59 6.07 4.45 -15.24
N ASN A 60 6.02 4.11 -16.53
CA ASN A 60 4.99 4.67 -17.41
C ASN A 60 3.61 3.99 -17.20
N GLY A 61 2.89 4.44 -16.17
CA GLY A 61 1.54 3.96 -15.83
C GLY A 61 0.50 4.18 -16.94
N ASN A 62 0.59 5.29 -17.67
CA ASN A 62 -0.29 5.57 -18.81
C ASN A 62 -0.14 4.51 -19.90
N LYS A 63 1.10 4.19 -20.27
CA LYS A 63 1.38 3.14 -21.25
C LYS A 63 0.83 1.78 -20.78
N LEU A 64 1.00 1.44 -19.49
CA LEU A 64 0.48 0.20 -18.93
C LEU A 64 -1.04 0.09 -19.10
N ILE A 65 -1.78 1.15 -18.77
CA ILE A 65 -3.23 1.20 -18.93
C ILE A 65 -3.60 1.10 -20.41
N SER A 66 -2.99 1.90 -21.28
CA SER A 66 -3.28 1.89 -22.72
C SER A 66 -2.95 0.57 -23.40
N ASP A 67 -1.94 -0.15 -22.94
CA ASP A 67 -1.63 -1.48 -23.45
C ASP A 67 -2.67 -2.49 -22.99
N MET A 68 -3.20 -2.37 -21.77
CA MET A 68 -4.28 -3.21 -21.25
C MET A 68 -5.61 -2.96 -21.98
N GLU A 69 -5.92 -1.71 -22.33
CA GLU A 69 -7.12 -1.29 -23.08
C GLU A 69 -7.17 -1.89 -24.51
N LYS A 70 -6.03 -2.32 -25.05
CA LYS A 70 -5.95 -2.98 -26.37
C LYS A 70 -6.16 -4.49 -26.29
N GLU A 71 -6.28 -5.06 -25.11
CA GLU A 71 -6.44 -6.50 -24.91
C GLU A 71 -7.91 -6.93 -24.96
N THR A 72 -8.14 -8.23 -25.16
CA THR A 72 -9.46 -8.82 -24.99
C THR A 72 -9.72 -9.05 -23.51
N LEU A 73 -10.52 -8.18 -22.90
CA LEU A 73 -10.83 -8.22 -21.47
C LEU A 73 -12.14 -8.96 -21.20
N ARG A 74 -12.18 -9.70 -20.10
CA ARG A 74 -13.41 -10.12 -19.42
C ARG A 74 -13.79 -9.08 -18.38
N SER A 75 -15.04 -9.11 -17.95
CA SER A 75 -15.52 -8.26 -16.87
C SER A 75 -16.22 -9.05 -15.77
N ILE A 76 -16.06 -8.59 -14.53
CA ILE A 76 -16.80 -9.05 -13.36
C ILE A 76 -17.43 -7.83 -12.69
N LYS A 77 -18.74 -7.88 -12.49
CA LYS A 77 -19.47 -6.89 -11.69
C LYS A 77 -19.36 -7.23 -10.22
N VAL A 78 -19.11 -6.21 -9.40
CA VAL A 78 -18.92 -6.35 -7.97
C VAL A 78 -19.77 -5.33 -7.24
N ASP A 79 -20.65 -5.82 -6.39
CA ASP A 79 -21.42 -5.00 -5.45
C ASP A 79 -20.50 -4.50 -4.32
N ILE A 80 -20.54 -3.20 -4.06
CA ILE A 80 -19.64 -2.53 -3.10
C ILE A 80 -20.03 -2.86 -1.66
N GLU A 81 -21.31 -3.11 -1.36
CA GLU A 81 -21.74 -3.52 -0.02
C GLU A 81 -21.22 -4.92 0.32
N ALA A 82 -21.37 -5.87 -0.61
CA ALA A 82 -20.82 -7.21 -0.51
C ALA A 82 -19.30 -7.18 -0.36
N LEU A 83 -18.61 -6.36 -1.16
CA LEU A 83 -17.17 -6.17 -1.06
C LEU A 83 -16.75 -5.63 0.32
N GLY A 84 -17.48 -4.65 0.84
CA GLY A 84 -17.26 -4.11 2.18
C GLY A 84 -17.40 -5.17 3.27
N LYS A 85 -18.38 -6.08 3.15
CA LYS A 85 -18.56 -7.20 4.10
C LYS A 85 -17.40 -8.18 4.07
N GLU A 86 -16.84 -8.49 2.89
CA GLU A 86 -15.66 -9.35 2.80
C GLU A 86 -14.42 -8.67 3.40
N LEU A 87 -14.19 -7.39 3.09
CA LEU A 87 -13.07 -6.64 3.66
C LEU A 87 -13.20 -6.48 5.19
N ALA A 88 -14.41 -6.37 5.73
CA ALA A 88 -14.63 -6.28 7.18
C ALA A 88 -14.24 -7.56 7.95
N ARG A 89 -14.09 -8.70 7.26
CA ARG A 89 -13.56 -9.95 7.85
C ARG A 89 -12.04 -9.98 7.88
N CYS A 90 -11.38 -9.13 7.09
CA CYS A 90 -9.92 -9.02 7.08
C CYS A 90 -9.43 -8.23 8.29
N ARG A 91 -8.21 -8.53 8.71
CA ARG A 91 -7.52 -7.76 9.74
C ARG A 91 -6.77 -6.61 9.09
N PHE A 92 -7.20 -5.40 9.44
CA PHE A 92 -6.47 -4.19 9.09
C PHE A 92 -5.90 -3.56 10.35
N GLU A 93 -4.68 -3.08 10.24
CA GLU A 93 -3.97 -2.37 11.28
C GLU A 93 -3.54 -1.00 10.76
N ALA A 94 -3.39 -0.05 11.67
CA ALA A 94 -2.77 1.22 11.34
C ALA A 94 -1.26 1.02 11.30
N ASP A 95 -0.62 1.48 10.22
CA ASP A 95 0.84 1.51 10.12
C ASP A 95 1.43 2.29 11.28
N LYS A 96 2.50 1.75 11.86
CA LYS A 96 3.18 2.35 13.00
C LYS A 96 4.40 3.13 12.52
N LEU A 97 4.64 4.27 13.14
CA LEU A 97 5.88 4.99 12.98
C LEU A 97 6.94 4.30 13.84
N ILE A 98 7.88 3.62 13.18
CA ILE A 98 9.05 3.02 13.82
C ILE A 98 10.15 4.08 13.90
N LEU A 99 10.49 4.51 15.11
CA LEU A 99 11.61 5.41 15.35
C LEU A 99 12.77 4.65 15.96
N LYS A 100 14.00 5.15 15.78
CA LYS A 100 15.13 4.65 16.56
C LYS A 100 14.89 4.94 18.04
N CYS A 101 15.08 3.93 18.88
CA CYS A 101 15.04 4.10 20.33
C CYS A 101 16.07 5.16 20.73
N LYS A 102 15.60 6.20 21.43
CA LYS A 102 16.43 7.36 21.77
C LYS A 102 17.57 7.02 22.74
N GLU A 103 17.37 5.99 23.56
CA GLU A 103 18.33 5.57 24.59
C GLU A 103 19.53 4.85 23.96
N CYS A 104 19.27 3.81 23.17
CA CYS A 104 20.34 3.05 22.52
C CYS A 104 20.73 3.59 21.15
N ASN A 105 20.06 4.65 20.67
CA ASN A 105 20.21 5.23 19.33
C ASN A 105 20.03 4.22 18.19
N GLY A 106 19.07 3.32 18.33
CA GLY A 106 18.79 2.29 17.32
C GLY A 106 19.68 1.06 17.37
N ARG A 107 20.56 0.93 18.38
CA ARG A 107 21.48 -0.20 18.49
C ARG A 107 20.85 -1.45 19.09
N GLY A 108 19.80 -1.30 19.88
CA GLY A 108 19.18 -2.38 20.63
C GLY A 108 19.87 -2.72 21.95
N TYR A 109 21.10 -2.24 22.19
CA TYR A 109 21.85 -2.53 23.43
C TYR A 109 22.42 -1.25 24.07
N VAL A 110 22.68 -1.32 25.38
CA VAL A 110 23.36 -0.28 26.17
C VAL A 110 24.57 -0.88 26.89
N GLU A 111 25.58 -0.04 27.11
CA GLU A 111 26.77 -0.41 27.87
C GLU A 111 26.59 -0.03 29.34
N TRP A 112 26.86 -0.99 30.22
CA TRP A 112 26.85 -0.85 31.66
C TRP A 112 28.28 -0.77 32.16
N GLU A 113 28.50 0.19 33.04
CA GLU A 113 29.76 0.39 33.74
C GLU A 113 29.57 0.14 35.24
N TYR A 114 30.43 -0.69 35.82
CA TYR A 114 30.45 -0.97 37.26
C TYR A 114 31.86 -0.82 37.80
N GLU A 115 32.04 0.07 38.79
CA GLU A 115 33.29 0.21 39.54
C GLU A 115 33.20 -0.59 40.84
N ASP A 116 34.17 -1.48 41.09
CA ASP A 116 34.22 -2.27 42.31
C ASP A 116 34.97 -1.56 43.45
N ARG A 117 35.05 -2.22 44.61
CA ARG A 117 35.72 -1.67 45.80
C ARG A 117 37.23 -1.46 45.62
N GLU A 118 37.84 -2.13 44.64
CA GLU A 118 39.25 -1.98 44.29
C GLU A 118 39.47 -0.92 43.20
N ARG A 119 38.42 -0.17 42.82
CA ARG A 119 38.43 0.82 41.74
C ARG A 119 38.72 0.22 40.36
N SER A 120 38.41 -1.05 40.17
CA SER A 120 38.44 -1.66 38.84
C SER A 120 37.09 -1.45 38.15
N THR A 121 37.14 -0.96 36.91
CA THR A 121 35.95 -0.75 36.08
C THR A 121 35.66 -2.00 35.24
N HIS A 122 34.42 -2.50 35.33
CA HIS A 122 33.91 -3.63 34.57
C HIS A 122 32.86 -3.13 33.57
N TYR A 123 32.90 -3.65 32.35
CA TYR A 123 31.97 -3.30 31.28
C TYR A 123 31.11 -4.49 30.88
N ARG A 124 29.83 -4.23 30.58
CA ARG A 124 28.92 -5.21 30.01
C ARG A 124 28.03 -4.55 28.97
N SER A 125 27.68 -5.27 27.90
CA SER A 125 26.60 -4.86 27.00
C SER A 125 25.41 -5.76 27.26
N ASP A 126 24.25 -5.16 27.46
CA ASP A 126 22.97 -5.87 27.56
C ASP A 126 21.94 -5.17 26.68
N ASP A 127 20.84 -5.88 26.41
CA ASP A 127 19.68 -5.32 25.71
C ASP A 127 19.25 -4.02 26.37
N CYS A 128 18.91 -3.04 25.53
CA CYS A 128 18.42 -1.76 25.98
C CYS A 128 17.07 -1.99 26.68
N PRO A 129 16.95 -1.69 27.99
CA PRO A 129 15.75 -2.02 28.76
C PRO A 129 14.54 -1.13 28.41
N LEU A 130 14.73 -0.11 27.57
CA LEU A 130 13.65 0.78 27.13
C LEU A 130 13.02 0.34 25.80
N CYS A 131 13.73 -0.47 25.01
CA CYS A 131 13.20 -1.02 23.75
C CYS A 131 13.31 -2.55 23.69
N ASP A 132 13.59 -3.20 24.83
CA ASP A 132 13.73 -4.64 24.99
C ASP A 132 14.59 -5.29 23.89
N GLY A 133 15.75 -4.69 23.60
CA GLY A 133 16.66 -5.24 22.59
C GLY A 133 16.35 -4.86 21.14
N THR A 134 15.14 -4.36 20.83
CA THR A 134 14.72 -4.10 19.43
C THR A 134 15.48 -2.95 18.78
N GLY A 135 15.90 -1.96 19.56
CA GLY A 135 16.44 -0.71 19.05
C GLY A 135 15.37 0.25 18.53
N GLU A 136 14.09 -0.06 18.70
CA GLU A 136 12.99 0.66 18.06
C GLU A 136 11.99 1.20 19.10
N ASP A 137 11.46 2.40 18.86
CA ASP A 137 10.34 2.99 19.58
C ASP A 137 9.14 3.05 18.62
N GLU A 138 8.13 2.20 18.86
CA GLU A 138 6.90 2.21 18.06
C GLU A 138 5.95 3.33 18.51
N GLN A 139 5.48 4.14 17.57
CA GLN A 139 4.48 5.18 17.81
C GLN A 139 3.36 5.09 16.78
N ASN A 140 2.18 5.60 17.12
CA ASN A 140 1.12 5.78 16.12
C ASN A 140 1.53 6.88 15.14
N HIS A 141 1.49 6.59 13.84
CA HIS A 141 1.71 7.61 12.84
C HIS A 141 0.58 8.66 12.94
N PRO A 142 0.85 9.98 12.89
CA PRO A 142 -0.20 11.00 12.92
C PRO A 142 -1.14 10.94 11.70
N PHE A 143 -0.68 10.31 10.61
CA PHE A 143 -1.44 10.01 9.41
C PHE A 143 -1.26 8.53 9.03
N PRO A 144 -1.82 7.59 9.80
CA PRO A 144 -1.51 6.17 9.62
C PRO A 144 -2.10 5.67 8.30
N LYS A 145 -1.30 4.93 7.53
CA LYS A 145 -1.81 4.16 6.41
C LYS A 145 -2.45 2.88 6.97
N MET A 146 -3.54 2.43 6.36
CA MET A 146 -4.08 1.12 6.70
C MET A 146 -3.19 0.06 6.07
N ILE A 147 -2.79 -0.96 6.82
CA ILE A 147 -2.14 -2.16 6.32
C ILE A 147 -3.07 -3.34 6.57
N ALA A 148 -3.14 -4.28 5.62
CA ALA A 148 -3.86 -5.53 5.86
C ALA A 148 -2.86 -6.58 6.32
N SER A 149 -3.19 -7.36 7.35
CA SER A 149 -2.42 -8.54 7.69
C SER A 149 -2.37 -9.47 6.49
N SER A 150 -1.18 -9.92 6.12
CA SER A 150 -1.01 -10.88 5.03
C SER A 150 -1.48 -12.27 5.42
N LEU A 151 -1.58 -12.57 6.72
CA LEU A 151 -1.89 -13.89 7.27
C LEU A 151 -3.12 -13.86 8.19
N ASP A 152 -3.90 -14.93 8.18
CA ASP A 152 -4.98 -15.16 9.15
C ASP A 152 -4.44 -15.69 10.49
N LYS A 153 -5.35 -16.12 11.39
CA LYS A 153 -4.98 -16.65 12.71
C LYS A 153 -4.19 -17.95 12.65
N ASP A 154 -4.32 -18.68 11.56
CA ASP A 154 -3.72 -19.99 11.33
C ASP A 154 -2.52 -19.88 10.37
N GLU A 155 -1.96 -18.67 10.21
CA GLU A 155 -0.82 -18.35 9.36
C GLU A 155 -1.04 -18.60 7.86
N ASN A 156 -2.30 -18.65 7.40
CA ASN A 156 -2.61 -18.77 5.97
C ASN A 156 -2.67 -17.39 5.31
N VAL A 157 -2.21 -17.31 4.06
CA VAL A 157 -2.29 -16.07 3.27
C VAL A 157 -3.75 -15.65 3.09
N ILE A 158 -4.11 -14.44 3.55
CA ILE A 158 -5.45 -13.90 3.36
C ILE A 158 -5.62 -13.49 1.91
N GLN A 159 -6.64 -14.04 1.28
CA GLN A 159 -6.98 -13.78 -0.12
C GLN A 159 -8.50 -13.69 -0.28
N ILE A 160 -8.94 -12.76 -1.13
CA ILE A 160 -10.36 -12.60 -1.47
C ILE A 160 -10.55 -13.03 -2.92
N THR A 161 -11.47 -13.96 -3.14
CA THR A 161 -11.83 -14.45 -4.48
C THR A 161 -13.02 -13.64 -5.01
N ILE A 162 -12.85 -13.06 -6.20
CA ILE A 162 -13.91 -12.37 -6.94
C ILE A 162 -13.97 -12.98 -8.34
N GLY A 163 -14.98 -13.80 -8.60
CA GLY A 163 -15.08 -14.57 -9.84
C GLY A 163 -13.82 -15.40 -10.08
N ASP A 164 -13.12 -15.14 -11.19
CA ASP A 164 -11.87 -15.84 -11.54
C ASP A 164 -10.63 -15.28 -10.81
N LEU A 165 -10.74 -14.12 -10.16
CA LEU A 165 -9.62 -13.36 -9.62
C LEU A 165 -9.37 -13.69 -8.15
N LEU A 166 -8.09 -13.79 -7.82
CA LEU A 166 -7.60 -13.92 -6.45
C LEU A 166 -6.89 -12.62 -6.07
N LEU A 167 -7.38 -11.89 -5.07
CA LEU A 167 -6.93 -10.54 -4.77
C LEU A 167 -6.40 -10.43 -3.34
N HIS A 168 -5.30 -9.70 -3.19
CA HIS A 168 -4.79 -9.34 -1.87
C HIS A 168 -5.73 -8.31 -1.21
N PRO A 169 -6.17 -8.51 0.05
CA PRO A 169 -7.14 -7.63 0.72
C PRO A 169 -6.74 -6.15 0.70
N TYR A 170 -5.46 -5.84 0.91
CA TYR A 170 -4.98 -4.45 0.90
C TYR A 170 -5.12 -3.76 -0.47
N GLN A 171 -4.92 -4.48 -1.57
CA GLN A 171 -5.07 -3.90 -2.91
C GLN A 171 -6.55 -3.66 -3.22
N LEU A 172 -7.38 -4.63 -2.84
CA LEU A 172 -8.83 -4.56 -2.98
C LEU A 172 -9.47 -3.48 -2.10
N TYR A 173 -8.95 -3.26 -0.89
CA TYR A 173 -9.34 -2.16 -0.02
C TYR A 173 -9.14 -0.80 -0.70
N ARG A 174 -8.02 -0.58 -1.39
CA ARG A 174 -7.76 0.68 -2.10
C ARG A 174 -8.76 0.90 -3.24
N LEU A 175 -9.09 -0.15 -3.98
CA LEU A 175 -10.16 -0.09 -4.99
C LEU A 175 -11.53 0.23 -4.35
N PHE A 176 -11.85 -0.42 -3.22
CA PHE A 176 -13.07 -0.16 -2.46
C PHE A 176 -13.17 1.30 -1.97
N ILE A 177 -12.09 1.87 -1.44
CA ILE A 177 -12.08 3.28 -0.99
C ILE A 177 -12.32 4.23 -2.16
N VAL A 178 -11.75 3.96 -3.35
CA VAL A 178 -12.05 4.75 -4.55
C VAL A 178 -13.55 4.66 -4.88
N ALA A 179 -14.12 3.45 -4.89
CA ALA A 179 -15.54 3.24 -5.20
C ALA A 179 -16.48 3.99 -4.25
N VAL A 180 -16.27 3.83 -2.94
CA VAL A 180 -17.07 4.51 -1.91
C VAL A 180 -16.91 6.02 -2.00
N SER A 181 -15.68 6.52 -2.13
CA SER A 181 -15.39 7.96 -2.22
C SER A 181 -16.01 8.62 -3.47
N LYS A 182 -16.22 7.83 -4.52
CA LYS A 182 -16.84 8.25 -5.78
C LYS A 182 -18.35 7.99 -5.82
N GLY A 183 -18.92 7.35 -4.79
CA GLY A 183 -20.36 7.08 -4.66
C GLY A 183 -20.87 5.92 -5.53
N TYR A 184 -20.01 4.97 -5.90
CA TYR A 184 -20.41 3.79 -6.68
C TYR A 184 -21.00 2.72 -5.77
N GLN A 185 -22.11 2.11 -6.20
CA GLN A 185 -22.74 0.95 -5.54
C GLN A 185 -22.33 -0.38 -6.19
N GLU A 186 -22.03 -0.35 -7.48
CA GLU A 186 -21.49 -1.48 -8.24
C GLU A 186 -20.29 -0.97 -9.05
N ILE A 187 -19.25 -1.79 -9.17
CA ILE A 187 -18.10 -1.55 -10.05
C ILE A 187 -17.91 -2.70 -11.02
N GLU A 188 -17.25 -2.42 -12.14
CA GLU A 188 -16.85 -3.44 -13.12
C GLU A 188 -15.34 -3.59 -13.12
N ILE A 189 -14.86 -4.79 -12.79
CA ILE A 189 -13.45 -5.16 -12.84
C ILE A 189 -13.17 -5.83 -14.17
N LEU A 190 -12.38 -5.18 -15.01
CA LEU A 190 -11.90 -5.72 -16.28
C LEU A 190 -10.58 -6.45 -16.08
N TYR A 191 -10.39 -7.59 -16.72
CA TYR A 191 -9.16 -8.37 -16.60
C TYR A 191 -8.94 -9.25 -17.84
N ASN A 192 -7.69 -9.58 -18.11
CA ASN A 192 -7.35 -10.58 -19.11
C ASN A 192 -7.13 -11.94 -18.42
N PRO A 193 -7.94 -12.98 -18.68
CA PRO A 193 -7.79 -14.28 -18.02
C PRO A 193 -6.52 -15.05 -18.45
N TYR A 194 -5.86 -14.63 -19.53
CA TYR A 194 -4.70 -15.32 -20.10
C TYR A 194 -3.36 -14.60 -19.88
N LYS A 195 -3.38 -13.43 -19.24
CA LYS A 195 -2.16 -12.65 -18.93
C LYS A 195 -2.11 -12.40 -17.43
N TYR A 196 -0.89 -12.40 -16.88
CA TYR A 196 -0.61 -12.08 -15.47
C TYR A 196 -1.58 -11.05 -14.91
N GLY A 197 -2.18 -11.37 -13.77
CA GLY A 197 -3.45 -10.81 -13.29
C GLY A 197 -3.43 -9.31 -13.01
N LYS A 198 -3.48 -8.50 -14.06
CA LYS A 198 -3.74 -7.05 -13.98
C LYS A 198 -5.22 -6.85 -14.19
N THR A 199 -5.79 -5.97 -13.39
CA THR A 199 -7.20 -5.57 -13.51
C THR A 199 -7.30 -4.09 -13.85
N LEU A 200 -8.43 -3.65 -14.39
CA LEU A 200 -8.72 -2.24 -14.61
C LEU A 200 -10.16 -1.96 -14.24
N THR A 201 -10.36 -0.89 -13.51
CA THR A 201 -11.67 -0.40 -13.11
C THR A 201 -11.73 1.09 -13.39
N TYR A 202 -12.85 1.54 -13.93
CA TYR A 202 -13.10 2.93 -14.31
C TYR A 202 -14.07 3.59 -13.34
N PHE A 203 -13.72 4.80 -12.90
CA PHE A 203 -14.54 5.68 -12.08
C PHE A 203 -14.65 7.04 -12.76
N GLY A 204 -15.42 7.10 -13.86
CA GLY A 204 -15.37 8.22 -14.79
C GLY A 204 -14.01 8.26 -15.49
N ASN A 205 -13.30 9.39 -15.41
CA ASN A 205 -11.95 9.50 -15.98
C ASN A 205 -10.84 8.97 -15.05
N VAL A 206 -11.18 8.59 -13.81
CA VAL A 206 -10.23 7.95 -12.90
C VAL A 206 -10.11 6.48 -13.25
N LYS A 207 -8.87 6.03 -13.44
CA LYS A 207 -8.56 4.64 -13.80
C LYS A 207 -7.76 4.00 -12.67
N VAL A 208 -8.20 2.83 -12.23
CA VAL A 208 -7.54 2.07 -11.15
C VAL A 208 -7.16 0.68 -11.65
N LEU A 209 -5.92 0.30 -11.45
CA LEU A 209 -5.40 -1.03 -11.68
C LEU A 209 -4.95 -1.63 -10.35
N ILE A 210 -5.37 -2.85 -10.08
CA ILE A 210 -4.85 -3.66 -8.97
C ILE A 210 -4.35 -5.00 -9.51
N MET A 211 -3.33 -5.56 -8.87
CA MET A 211 -2.78 -6.86 -9.24
C MET A 211 -3.49 -8.00 -8.52
N ALA A 212 -4.06 -8.92 -9.28
CA ALA A 212 -4.41 -10.24 -8.80
C ALA A 212 -3.16 -11.08 -8.51
N MET A 213 -3.29 -11.90 -7.48
CA MET A 213 -2.32 -12.89 -7.07
C MET A 213 -2.27 -14.01 -8.10
N LEU A 214 -1.10 -14.61 -8.26
CA LEU A 214 -0.96 -15.82 -9.06
C LEU A 214 -1.70 -16.95 -8.36
N LYS A 215 -2.56 -17.68 -9.08
CA LYS A 215 -3.02 -18.98 -8.61
C LYS A 215 -1.79 -19.88 -8.59
N SER A 216 -1.47 -20.46 -7.43
CA SER A 216 -0.55 -21.59 -7.38
C SER A 216 -1.16 -22.68 -8.26
N ASN A 217 -0.44 -23.09 -9.30
CA ASN A 217 -0.80 -24.31 -10.01
C ASN A 217 -0.47 -25.46 -9.07
N ASP A 218 -1.49 -26.15 -8.58
CA ASP A 218 -1.34 -27.50 -8.03
C ASP A 218 -0.86 -28.47 -9.13
#